data_AF-A0A7S0JA53-F1
#
_entry.id   AF-A0A7S0JA53-F1
#
_cell.length_a   1.000
_cell.length_b   1.000
_cell.length_c   1.000
_cell.angle_alpha   90.00
_cell.angle_beta   90.00
_cell.angle_gamma   90.00
#
_symmetry.space_group_name_H-M   'P 1'
#
loop_
_entity.id
_entity.type
_entity.pdbx_description
1 polymer ?
#
loop_
_entity_poly.entity_id
_entity_poly.type
_entity_poly.pdbx_seq_one_letter_code
_entity_poly.pdbx_strand_id
1 'polypeptide(L)'
;MAATNEQGRRWMMPMRLPEKLPDGVLQSWEQTFQPGEEQLTLLADLPAHVPPGLVERLLADCHSLGAYQSFWRRGVTLHAHVEGLRLMVWMDATGEGKASGRSHRLELKVRGSTAKRREMA
;
A
#
# COMPACT_ATOMS: atom_id res chain seq x y z
N MET A 1 17.37 -0.22 3.42
CA MET A 1 17.98 -1.55 3.70
C MET A 1 17.12 -2.27 4.72
N ALA A 2 16.86 -3.55 4.51
CA ALA A 2 16.06 -4.37 5.41
C ALA A 2 16.91 -5.56 5.85
N ALA A 3 16.97 -5.82 7.16
CA ALA A 3 17.87 -6.79 7.78
C ALA A 3 17.15 -8.13 7.96
N THR A 4 17.75 -9.23 7.50
CA THR A 4 17.15 -10.56 7.61
C THR A 4 17.73 -11.30 8.81
N ASN A 5 16.90 -11.88 9.67
CA ASN A 5 17.35 -12.75 10.76
C ASN A 5 17.50 -14.21 10.27
N GLU A 6 18.08 -15.07 11.12
CA GLU A 6 18.30 -16.50 10.85
C GLU A 6 17.00 -17.29 10.59
N GLN A 7 15.85 -16.72 10.94
CA GLN A 7 14.51 -17.28 10.72
C GLN A 7 13.87 -16.77 9.41
N GLY A 8 14.62 -16.05 8.58
CA GLY A 8 14.11 -15.46 7.33
C GLY A 8 13.22 -14.24 7.52
N ARG A 9 13.06 -13.73 8.75
CA ARG A 9 12.28 -12.52 9.02
C ARG A 9 13.07 -11.29 8.63
N ARG A 10 12.43 -10.39 7.88
CA ARG A 10 13.07 -9.18 7.35
C ARG A 10 12.60 -7.96 8.11
N TRP A 11 13.47 -7.38 8.92
CA TRP A 11 13.26 -6.11 9.61
C TRP A 11 13.42 -4.95 8.65
N MET A 12 12.41 -4.09 8.58
CA MET A 12 12.39 -2.91 7.74
C MET A 12 12.30 -1.67 8.63
N MET A 13 13.06 -0.63 8.27
CA MET A 13 12.87 0.72 8.81
C MET A 13 12.14 1.57 7.77
N PRO A 14 10.83 1.85 7.93
CA PRO A 14 10.04 2.63 6.97
C PRO A 14 10.66 3.99 6.66
N MET A 15 11.22 4.65 7.67
CA MET A 15 11.91 5.94 7.54
C MET A 15 13.15 5.89 6.64
N ARG A 16 13.73 4.72 6.37
CA ARG A 16 14.92 4.58 5.51
C ARG A 16 14.57 4.14 4.09
N LEU A 17 13.29 4.06 3.76
CA LEU A 17 12.84 3.70 2.43
C LEU A 17 12.90 4.90 1.47
N PRO A 18 12.99 4.63 0.15
CA PRO A 18 12.87 5.67 -0.86
C PRO A 18 11.54 6.42 -0.71
N GLU A 19 11.56 7.74 -0.86
CA GLU A 19 10.32 8.54 -0.85
C GLU A 19 9.48 8.30 -2.10
N LYS A 20 10.17 8.17 -3.23
CA LYS A 20 9.56 7.96 -4.53
C LYS A 20 9.03 6.54 -4.64
N LEU A 21 7.90 6.42 -5.32
CA LEU A 21 7.40 5.15 -5.81
C LEU A 21 8.49 4.50 -6.68
N PRO A 22 8.86 3.23 -6.45
CA PRO A 22 9.83 2.55 -7.28
C PRO A 22 9.30 2.40 -8.71
N ASP A 23 10.19 2.54 -9.69
CA ASP A 23 9.85 2.42 -11.09
C ASP A 23 9.25 1.04 -11.38
N GLY A 24 8.22 1.01 -12.23
CA GLY A 24 7.55 -0.24 -12.63
C GLY A 24 6.57 -0.82 -11.61
N VAL A 25 6.43 -0.27 -10.39
CA VAL A 25 5.44 -0.79 -9.41
C VAL A 25 4.02 -0.68 -9.93
N LEU A 26 3.64 0.45 -10.53
CA LEU A 26 2.30 0.61 -11.12
C LEU A 26 2.09 -0.32 -12.30
N GLN A 27 3.10 -0.46 -13.16
CA GLN A 27 3.02 -1.37 -14.31
C GLN A 27 2.88 -2.83 -13.84
N SER A 28 3.67 -3.24 -12.86
CA SER A 28 3.60 -4.57 -12.25
C SER A 28 2.23 -4.79 -11.61
N TRP A 29 1.72 -3.79 -10.88
CA TRP A 29 0.37 -3.81 -10.33
C TRP A 29 -0.64 -4.06 -11.45
N GLU A 30 -0.68 -3.24 -12.51
CA GLU A 30 -1.62 -3.42 -13.62
C GLU A 30 -1.48 -4.79 -14.31
N GLN A 31 -0.26 -5.28 -14.53
CA GLN A 31 -0.02 -6.60 -15.12
C GLN A 31 -0.50 -7.77 -14.25
N THR A 32 -0.65 -7.56 -12.94
CA THR A 32 -1.20 -8.59 -12.06
C THR A 32 -2.70 -8.79 -12.27
N PHE A 33 -3.41 -7.86 -12.92
CA PHE A 33 -4.85 -7.96 -13.12
C PHE A 33 -5.22 -9.15 -14.02
N GLN A 34 -5.98 -10.09 -13.47
CA GLN A 34 -6.42 -11.30 -14.15
C GLN A 34 -7.89 -11.17 -14.60
N PRO A 35 -8.28 -11.86 -15.70
CA PRO A 35 -9.68 -11.97 -16.07
C PRO A 35 -10.55 -12.51 -14.92
N GLY A 36 -11.68 -11.86 -14.65
CA GLY A 36 -12.62 -12.25 -13.59
C GLY A 36 -12.34 -11.63 -12.21
N GLU A 37 -11.29 -10.81 -12.10
CA GLU A 37 -11.04 -10.01 -10.90
C GLU A 37 -11.70 -8.64 -10.96
N GLU A 38 -11.99 -8.11 -9.77
CA GLU A 38 -12.44 -6.75 -9.57
C GLU A 38 -11.40 -5.97 -8.76
N GLN A 39 -11.38 -4.65 -8.95
CA GLN A 39 -10.65 -3.72 -8.09
C GLN A 39 -11.62 -2.83 -7.33
N LEU A 40 -11.47 -2.78 -6.01
CA LEU A 40 -12.05 -1.75 -5.17
C LEU A 40 -10.98 -0.70 -4.88
N THR A 41 -11.29 0.57 -5.14
CA THR A 41 -10.44 1.70 -4.75
C THR A 41 -11.13 2.50 -3.66
N LEU A 42 -10.44 2.70 -2.55
CA LEU A 42 -10.84 3.56 -1.45
C LEU A 42 -9.89 4.77 -1.40
N LEU A 43 -10.47 5.96 -1.42
CA LEU A 43 -9.75 7.22 -1.34
C LEU A 43 -10.16 7.93 -0.05
N ALA A 44 -9.17 8.33 0.74
CA ALA A 44 -9.39 9.11 1.95
C ALA A 44 -8.52 10.37 1.91
N ASP A 45 -9.17 11.53 1.88
CA ASP A 45 -8.50 12.82 2.04
C ASP A 45 -8.15 13.01 3.51
N LEU A 46 -6.89 13.33 3.76
CA LEU A 46 -6.34 13.57 5.08
C LEU A 46 -6.22 15.08 5.32
N PRO A 47 -6.33 15.52 6.58
CA PRO A 47 -6.10 16.92 6.93
C PRO A 47 -4.66 17.35 6.61
N ALA A 48 -4.45 18.65 6.47
CA ALA A 48 -3.13 19.22 6.16
C ALA A 48 -2.04 18.86 7.20
N HIS A 49 -2.46 18.59 8.44
CA HIS A 49 -1.57 18.09 9.48
C HIS A 49 -1.77 16.58 9.68
N VAL A 50 -0.91 15.78 9.03
CA VAL A 50 -0.86 14.34 9.23
C VAL A 50 0.08 14.03 10.40
N PRO A 51 -0.35 13.25 11.42
CA PRO A 51 0.51 12.88 12.52
C PRO A 51 1.79 12.18 12.04
N PRO A 52 2.96 12.50 12.64
CA PRO A 52 4.17 11.76 12.34
C PRO A 52 3.97 10.28 12.69
N GLY A 53 4.52 9.38 11.88
CA GLY A 53 4.37 7.95 12.11
C GLY A 53 3.05 7.36 11.60
N LEU A 54 2.13 8.12 11.01
CA LEU A 54 0.85 7.54 10.52
C LEU A 54 1.10 6.51 9.43
N VAL A 55 1.90 6.87 8.42
CA VAL A 55 2.23 5.98 7.31
C VAL A 55 3.01 4.77 7.81
N GLU A 56 3.96 4.99 8.71
CA GLU A 56 4.81 3.95 9.26
C GLU A 56 4.00 2.93 10.07
N ARG A 57 3.01 3.41 10.84
CA ARG A 57 2.04 2.55 11.54
C ARG A 57 1.16 1.79 10.57
N LEU A 58 0.61 2.47 9.57
CA LEU A 58 -0.20 1.82 8.53
C LEU A 58 0.59 0.73 7.79
N LEU A 59 1.84 1.01 7.43
CA LEU A 59 2.74 0.04 6.82
C LEU A 59 3.04 -1.11 7.77
N ALA A 60 3.30 -0.85 9.05
CA ALA A 60 3.51 -1.90 10.03
C ALA A 60 2.28 -2.82 10.18
N ASP A 61 1.08 -2.24 10.20
CA ASP A 61 -0.18 -2.98 10.32
C ASP A 61 -0.43 -3.87 9.08
N CYS A 62 -0.02 -3.41 7.90
CA CYS A 62 -0.09 -4.19 6.65
C CYS A 62 0.71 -5.51 6.72
N HIS A 63 1.69 -5.64 7.61
CA HIS A 63 2.45 -6.89 7.79
C HIS A 63 1.55 -8.05 8.22
N SER A 64 0.51 -7.76 9.01
CA SER A 64 -0.45 -8.78 9.45
C SER A 64 -1.42 -9.23 8.35
N LEU A 65 -1.50 -8.46 7.26
CA LEU A 65 -2.42 -8.73 6.16
C LEU A 65 -1.84 -9.70 5.15
N GLY A 66 -0.51 -9.80 5.04
CA GLY A 66 0.11 -10.70 4.09
C GLY A 66 1.60 -10.46 3.82
N ALA A 67 2.07 -10.97 2.69
CA ALA A 67 3.48 -10.92 2.29
C ALA A 67 3.75 -9.70 1.39
N TYR A 68 4.72 -8.88 1.77
CA TYR A 68 5.14 -7.73 0.98
C TYR A 68 5.73 -8.13 -0.36
N GLN A 69 5.29 -7.44 -1.42
CA GLN A 69 5.84 -7.57 -2.76
C GLN A 69 6.80 -6.40 -3.05
N SER A 70 6.34 -5.16 -2.83
CA SER A 70 7.13 -3.94 -2.97
C SER A 70 6.77 -2.94 -1.88
N PHE A 71 7.73 -2.11 -1.45
CA PHE A 71 7.51 -1.10 -0.41
C PHE A 71 8.41 0.12 -0.60
N TRP A 72 7.88 1.29 -0.25
CA TRP A 72 8.56 2.58 -0.24
C TRP A 72 8.06 3.39 0.95
N ARG A 73 8.66 4.56 1.23
CA ARG A 73 8.35 5.33 2.45
C ARG A 73 6.87 5.65 2.58
N ARG A 74 6.16 5.75 1.45
CA ARG A 74 4.76 6.19 1.39
C ARG A 74 3.79 5.12 0.95
N GLY A 75 4.21 3.86 0.82
CA GLY A 75 3.29 2.83 0.37
C GLY A 75 3.89 1.45 0.21
N VAL A 76 3.01 0.52 -0.11
CA VAL A 76 3.28 -0.91 -0.16
C VAL A 76 2.34 -1.61 -1.12
N THR A 77 2.85 -2.65 -1.77
CA THR A 77 2.05 -3.70 -2.41
C THR A 77 2.27 -5.02 -1.67
N LEU A 78 1.20 -5.79 -1.48
CA LEU A 78 1.29 -7.07 -0.78
C LEU A 78 0.27 -8.09 -1.30
N HIS A 79 0.64 -9.36 -1.17
CA HIS A 79 -0.24 -10.50 -1.35
C HIS A 79 -0.88 -10.82 -0.01
N ALA A 80 -2.20 -10.73 0.08
CA ALA A 80 -2.89 -11.00 1.33
C ALA A 80 -2.80 -12.48 1.70
N HIS A 81 -3.00 -12.80 2.97
CA HIS A 81 -3.22 -14.19 3.41
C HIS A 81 -4.51 -14.78 2.84
N VAL A 82 -5.47 -13.94 2.45
CA VAL A 82 -6.67 -14.35 1.73
C VAL A 82 -6.27 -14.69 0.29
N GLU A 83 -6.46 -15.95 -0.09
CA GLU A 83 -6.03 -16.47 -1.38
C GLU A 83 -6.66 -15.68 -2.55
N GLY A 84 -5.80 -15.20 -3.45
CA GLY A 84 -6.20 -14.43 -4.62
C GLY A 84 -6.46 -12.95 -4.34
N LEU A 85 -6.26 -12.48 -3.11
CA LEU A 85 -6.43 -11.08 -2.74
C LEU A 85 -5.08 -10.36 -2.72
N ARG A 86 -5.03 -9.20 -3.38
CA ARG A 86 -3.85 -8.31 -3.44
C ARG A 86 -4.23 -6.92 -2.98
N LEU A 87 -3.32 -6.28 -2.25
CA LEU A 87 -3.52 -4.92 -1.77
C LEU A 87 -2.38 -4.02 -2.24
N MET A 88 -2.74 -2.79 -2.53
CA MET A 88 -1.81 -1.68 -2.69
C MET A 88 -2.31 -0.54 -1.81
N VAL A 89 -1.45 -0.07 -0.92
CA VAL A 89 -1.75 1.03 0.01
C VAL A 89 -0.69 2.08 -0.17
N TRP A 90 -1.06 3.32 -0.46
CA TRP A 90 -0.09 4.41 -0.49
C TRP A 90 -0.70 5.76 -0.20
N MET A 91 0.15 6.69 0.19
CA MET A 91 -0.22 8.07 0.47
C MET A 91 0.48 9.01 -0.51
N ASP A 92 -0.32 9.76 -1.25
CA ASP A 92 0.15 10.84 -2.10
C ASP A 92 0.07 12.19 -1.37
N ALA A 93 0.97 13.11 -1.71
CA ALA A 93 0.83 14.51 -1.32
C ALA A 93 0.17 15.26 -2.46
N THR A 94 -1.10 15.61 -2.29
CA THR A 94 -1.85 16.39 -3.26
C THR A 94 -1.70 17.89 -2.94
N GLY A 95 -1.06 18.64 -3.83
CA GLY A 95 -1.02 20.10 -3.72
C GLY A 95 0.16 20.79 -4.37
N GLU A 96 0.00 21.16 -5.65
CA GLU A 96 0.49 22.44 -6.15
C GLU A 96 -0.64 23.46 -6.00
N GLY A 97 -0.53 24.36 -5.02
CA GLY A 97 -1.52 25.40 -4.79
C GLY A 97 -1.00 26.42 -3.79
N LYS A 98 -0.59 27.59 -4.30
CA LYS A 98 -0.18 28.72 -3.46
C LYS A 98 -1.30 29.05 -2.47
N ALA A 99 -0.95 29.13 -1.19
CA ALA A 99 -1.72 29.65 -0.05
C ALA A 99 -2.65 28.71 0.76
N SER A 100 -2.90 27.45 0.38
CA SER A 100 -3.53 26.47 1.28
C SER A 100 -2.64 25.24 1.45
N GLY A 101 -2.53 24.72 2.67
CA GLY A 101 -1.54 23.72 3.05
C GLY A 101 -1.55 22.46 2.18
N ARG A 102 -0.42 21.74 2.13
CA ARG A 102 -0.31 20.44 1.45
C ARG A 102 -1.43 19.53 1.94
N SER A 103 -2.26 19.05 1.03
CA SER A 103 -3.22 18.00 1.33
C SER A 103 -2.54 16.65 1.14
N HIS A 104 -3.02 15.66 1.87
CA HIS A 104 -2.53 14.29 1.77
C HIS A 104 -3.70 13.41 1.39
N ARG A 105 -3.50 12.47 0.47
CA ARG A 105 -4.52 11.50 0.08
C ARG A 105 -4.00 10.10 0.31
N LEU A 106 -4.72 9.33 1.11
CA LEU A 106 -4.51 7.90 1.25
C LEU A 106 -5.32 7.18 0.16
N GLU A 107 -4.67 6.29 -0.57
CA GLU A 107 -5.27 5.43 -1.57
C GLU A 107 -5.03 3.96 -1.20
N LEU A 108 -6.12 3.22 -1.12
CA LEU A 108 -6.15 1.78 -0.88
C LEU A 108 -6.82 1.11 -2.08
N LYS A 109 -6.07 0.28 -2.80
CA LYS A 109 -6.59 -0.60 -3.84
C LYS A 109 -6.61 -2.03 -3.34
N VAL A 110 -7.74 -2.69 -3.49
CA VAL A 110 -7.92 -4.12 -3.21
C VAL A 110 -8.32 -4.80 -4.50
N ARG A 111 -7.63 -5.89 -4.87
CA ARG A 111 -7.94 -6.72 -6.03
C ARG A 111 -8.21 -8.15 -5.60
N GLY A 112 -9.19 -8.77 -6.23
CA GLY A 112 -9.48 -10.19 -6.04
C GLY A 112 -10.64 -10.68 -6.90
N SER A 113 -10.89 -12.00 -6.85
CA SER A 113 -11.95 -12.63 -7.62
C SER A 113 -13.36 -12.23 -7.14
N THR A 114 -14.24 -11.97 -8.08
CA THR A 114 -15.68 -11.73 -7.83
C THR A 114 -16.39 -12.92 -7.20
N ALA A 115 -15.99 -14.15 -7.53
CA ALA A 115 -16.58 -15.37 -7.01
C ALA A 115 -16.43 -15.45 -5.48
N LYS A 116 -15.25 -15.07 -4.96
CA LYS A 116 -14.94 -15.11 -3.53
C LYS A 116 -15.63 -14.02 -2.71
N ARG A 117 -16.03 -12.89 -3.33
CA ARG A 117 -16.78 -11.82 -2.63
C ARG A 117 -18.14 -12.30 -2.14
N ARG A 118 -18.78 -13.25 -2.84
CA ARG A 118 -20.08 -13.83 -2.47
C ARG A 118 -20.00 -14.86 -1.36
N GLU A 119 -18.83 -15.45 -1.11
CA GLU A 119 -18.64 -16.47 -0.07
C GLU A 119 -18.33 -15.85 1.31
N MET A 120 -17.96 -14.56 1.35
CA MET A 120 -17.64 -13.83 2.57
C MET A 120 -18.76 -12.88 3.05
N ALA A 121 -19.88 -12.81 2.33
CA ALA A 121 -21.05 -11.98 2.64
C ALA A 121 -22.23 -12.85 3.12
#